data_AF-A0A7W9QEF6-F1
#
_entry.id   AF-A0A7W9QEF6-F1
#
_cell.length_a   1.000
_cell.length_b   1.000
_cell.length_c   1.000
_cell.angle_alpha   90.00
_cell.angle_beta   90.00
_cell.angle_gamma   90.00
#
_symmetry.space_group_name_H-M   'P 1'
#
loop_
_entity.id
_entity.type
_entity.pdbx_description
1 polymer ?
#
loop_
_entity_poly.entity_id
_entity_poly.type
_entity_poly.pdbx_seq_one_letter_code
_entity_poly.pdbx_strand_id
1 'polypeptide(L)' 'MEEVLHLRDHADLAAMFRYERQYGVLAEGPMDGWQGQPQAAEISAEEFERLWAEARLALGDSA' A
#
# COMPACT_ATOMS: atom_id res chain seq x y z
N MET A 1 4.03 -10.42 -10.79
CA MET A 1 3.62 -11.39 -9.75
C MET A 1 4.42 -12.68 -9.80
N GLU A 2 4.81 -13.18 -10.98
CA GLU A 2 5.53 -14.45 -11.12
C GLU A 2 6.91 -14.46 -10.43
N GLU A 3 7.64 -13.34 -10.43
CA GLU A 3 8.93 -13.21 -9.73
C GLU A 3 8.79 -13.26 -8.19
N VAL A 4 7.72 -12.67 -7.64
CA VAL A 4 7.40 -12.73 -6.19
C VAL A 4 7.06 -14.16 -5.79
N LEU A 5 6.27 -14.84 -6.61
CA LEU A 5 5.84 -16.22 -6.36
C LEU A 5 7.04 -17.18 -6.50
N HIS A 6 7.89 -16.97 -7.50
CA HIS A 6 9.11 -17.76 -7.69
C HIS A 6 10.09 -17.59 -6.53
N LEU A 7 10.34 -16.35 -6.09
CA LEU A 7 11.20 -16.07 -4.94
C LEU A 7 10.58 -16.58 -3.61
N ARG A 8 9.26 -16.50 -3.41
CA ARG A 8 8.58 -17.10 -2.25
C ARG A 8 8.71 -18.61 -2.22
N ASP A 9 8.55 -19.26 -3.37
CA ASP A 9 8.49 -20.71 -3.46
C ASP A 9 9.89 -21.35 -3.53
N HIS A 10 10.94 -20.58 -3.88
CA HIS A 10 12.29 -21.13 -4.16
C HIS A 10 13.47 -20.37 -3.53
N ALA A 11 13.31 -19.16 -2.99
CA ALA A 11 14.41 -18.40 -2.39
C ALA A 11 14.48 -18.57 -0.86
N ASP A 12 15.66 -18.30 -0.28
CA ASP A 12 15.84 -18.36 1.17
C ASP A 12 15.20 -17.16 1.89
N LEU A 13 14.99 -17.31 3.20
CA LEU A 13 14.35 -16.30 4.06
C LEU A 13 15.09 -14.95 4.03
N ALA A 14 16.41 -14.93 3.82
CA ALA A 14 17.18 -13.70 3.78
C ALA A 14 17.01 -12.94 2.44
N ALA A 15 16.80 -13.65 1.34
CA ALA A 15 16.41 -13.08 0.06
C ALA A 15 15.00 -12.48 0.11
N MET A 16 14.05 -13.16 0.78
CA MET A 16 12.70 -12.62 1.01
C MET A 16 12.70 -11.37 1.86
N PHE A 17 13.46 -11.35 2.95
CA PHE A 17 13.54 -10.18 3.84
C PHE A 17 14.13 -8.94 3.14
N ARG A 18 15.10 -9.13 2.25
CA ARG A 18 15.65 -8.03 1.43
C ARG A 18 14.64 -7.53 0.41
N TYR A 19 13.90 -8.44 -0.23
CA TYR A 19 12.83 -8.10 -1.17
C TYR A 19 11.71 -7.30 -0.48
N GLU A 20 11.24 -7.77 0.69
CA GLU A 20 10.22 -7.10 1.51
C GLU A 20 10.68 -5.73 2.00
N ARG A 21 11.92 -5.60 2.46
CA ARG A 21 12.48 -4.32 2.92
C ARG A 21 12.68 -3.32 1.78
N GLN A 22 12.94 -3.80 0.57
CA GLN A 22 13.19 -2.97 -0.61
C GLN A 22 11.90 -2.51 -1.30
N TYR A 23 10.85 -3.33 -1.28
CA TYR A 23 9.63 -3.08 -2.07
C TYR A 23 8.35 -3.00 -1.25
N GLY A 24 8.36 -3.37 0.04
CA GLY A 24 7.21 -3.34 0.94
C GLY A 24 6.07 -4.21 0.43
N VAL A 25 6.12 -5.53 0.65
CA VAL A 25 5.06 -6.43 0.19
C VAL A 25 4.23 -6.90 1.37
N LEU A 26 3.19 -6.13 1.68
CA LEU A 26 2.02 -6.69 2.35
C LEU A 26 1.40 -7.67 1.36
N ALA A 27 1.21 -8.93 1.76
CA ALA A 27 0.17 -9.73 1.13
C ALA A 27 -1.13 -8.90 1.18
N GLU A 28 -1.90 -8.84 0.09
CA GLU A 28 -3.20 -8.17 0.08
C GLU A 28 -4.04 -8.79 1.21
N GLY A 29 -4.05 -8.10 2.36
CA GLY A 29 -4.96 -8.41 3.44
C GLY A 29 -6.37 -8.24 2.92
N PRO A 30 -7.36 -8.88 3.56
CA PRO A 30 -8.75 -8.67 3.17
C PRO A 30 -9.05 -7.17 3.12
N MET A 31 -9.47 -6.68 1.94
CA MET A 31 -9.84 -5.28 1.71
C MET A 31 -11.25 -4.96 2.23
N ASP A 32 -11.77 -5.79 3.13
CA ASP A 32 -13.06 -5.65 3.79
C ASP A 32 -12.87 -5.24 5.26
N GLY A 33 -13.97 -4.92 5.96
CA GLY A 33 -13.97 -4.53 7.37
C GLY A 33 -13.74 -3.04 7.64
N TRP A 34 -13.30 -2.26 6.65
CA TRP A 34 -13.23 -0.79 6.77
C TRP A 34 -14.61 -0.14 6.64
N GLN A 35 -15.55 -0.74 5.90
CA GLN A 35 -16.89 -0.19 5.63
C GLN A 35 -17.76 -0.06 6.89
N GLY A 36 -17.45 -0.81 7.95
CA GLY A 36 -18.14 -0.73 9.24
C GLY A 36 -17.49 0.25 10.24
N GLN A 37 -16.37 0.86 9.88
CA GLN A 37 -15.66 1.76 10.79
C GLN A 37 -16.32 3.13 10.82
N PRO A 38 -16.52 3.73 12.00
CA PRO A 38 -17.18 5.03 12.13
C PRO A 38 -16.42 6.18 11.44
N GLN A 39 -15.14 5.99 11.12
CA GLN A 39 -14.30 6.95 10.41
C GLN A 39 -14.24 6.72 8.89
N ALA A 40 -14.79 5.61 8.39
CA ALA A 40 -14.87 5.38 6.95
C ALA A 40 -16.04 6.19 6.38
N ALA A 41 -15.70 7.24 5.62
CA ALA A 41 -16.67 8.03 4.89
C ALA A 41 -16.45 7.85 3.39
N GLU A 42 -17.54 7.65 2.65
CA GLU A 42 -17.51 7.73 1.20
C GLU A 42 -17.37 9.21 0.79
N ILE A 43 -16.44 9.47 -0.12
CA ILE A 43 -16.20 10.79 -0.69
C ILE A 43 -16.37 10.72 -2.20
N SER A 44 -16.70 11.86 -2.83
CA SER A 44 -16.77 11.90 -4.30
C SER A 44 -15.38 11.76 -4.91
N ALA A 45 -15.34 11.39 -6.20
CA ALA A 45 -14.08 11.35 -6.94
C ALA A 45 -13.39 12.72 -6.96
N GLU A 46 -14.14 13.83 -7.09
CA GLU A 46 -13.53 15.17 -7.08
C GLU A 46 -12.93 15.53 -5.72
N GLU A 47 -13.57 15.10 -4.63
CA GLU A 47 -13.08 15.32 -3.27
C GLU A 47 -11.81 14.50 -2.99
N PHE A 48 -11.77 13.25 -3.46
CA PHE A 48 -10.56 12.42 -3.40
C PHE A 48 -9.38 13.10 -4.10
N GLU A 49 -9.57 13.55 -5.34
CA GLU A 49 -8.50 14.16 -6.12
C GLU A 49 -7.95 15.43 -5.45
N ARG A 50 -8.84 16.25 -4.87
CA ARG A 50 -8.43 17.44 -4.11
C ARG A 50 -7.58 17.07 -2.88
N LEU A 51 -8.07 16.18 -2.03
CA LEU A 51 -7.36 15.75 -0.80
C LEU A 51 -6.02 15.09 -1.12
N TRP A 52 -5.99 14.29 -2.19
CA TRP A 52 -4.79 13.59 -2.63
C TRP A 52 -3.73 14.54 -3.19
N ALA A 53 -4.14 15.58 -3.93
CA ALA A 53 -3.26 16.63 -4.40
C ALA A 53 -2.68 17.44 -3.22
N GLU A 54 -3.51 17.83 -2.26
CA GLU A 54 -3.07 18.56 -1.05
C GLU A 54 -2.06 17.74 -0.23
N ALA A 55 -2.33 16.46 0.00
CA ALA A 55 -1.44 15.57 0.74
C ALA A 55 -0.05 15.45 0.05
N ARG A 56 -0.02 15.35 -1.27
CA ARG A 56 1.23 15.31 -2.04
C ARG A 56 2.01 16.61 -1.98
N LEU A 57 1.32 17.75 -2.00
CA LEU A 57 1.98 19.04 -1.82
C LEU A 57 2.62 19.13 -0.43
N ALA A 58 1.91 18.74 0.62
CA ALA A 58 2.43 18.74 1.99
C ALA A 58 3.64 17.80 2.18
N LEU A 59 3.62 16.63 1.53
CA LEU A 59 4.74 15.68 1.56
C LEU A 59 5.92 16.13 0.69
N GLY A 60 5.67 16.78 -0.44
CA GLY A 60 6.69 17.30 -1.35
C GLY A 60 7.42 18.53 -0.80
N ASP A 61 6.78 19.30 0.08
CA ASP A 61 7.36 20.46 0.78
C ASP A 61 8.14 20.07 2.06
N SER A 62 8.17 18.77 2.39
CA SER A 62 8.93 18.20 3.52
C SER A 62 10.27 17.58 3.11
N ALA A 63 10.79 17.90 1.91
CA ALA A 63 12.03 17.37 1.34
C ALA A 63 13.23 18.32 1.50
#